data_AF-A0A350QB80-F1
#
_entry.id   AF-A0A350QB80-F1
#
_cell.length_a   1.000
_cell.length_b   1.000
_cell.length_c   1.000
_cell.angle_alpha   90.00
_cell.angle_beta   90.00
_cell.angle_gamma   90.00
#
_symmetry.space_group_name_H-M   'P 1'
#
loop_
_entity.id
_entity.type
_entity.pdbx_description
1 polymer ?
#
loop_
_entity_poly.entity_id
_entity_poly.type
_entity_poly.pdbx_seq_one_letter_code
_entity_poly.pdbx_strand_id
1 'polypeptide(L)'
;MSIEFARWWPILGLVAVPFIWRLSQHSTLGSSPRHRAVSATLRISVVVLLVAALVEPIWHRSGKWMSVVYALDVSSSIDPAFVGTAIDWIASTNAEGDPAHAAFIAFGGSARAVSSVEGIRTVEVSN
;
A
#
# COMPACT_ATOMS: atom_id res chain seq x y z
N MET A 1 9.28 6.72 1.88
CA MET A 1 8.02 7.01 2.61
C MET A 1 7.58 8.40 2.17
N SER A 2 6.47 8.52 1.45
CA SER A 2 6.01 9.78 0.85
C SER A 2 4.56 10.06 1.25
N ILE A 3 4.26 11.34 1.46
CA ILE A 3 2.89 11.84 1.63
C ILE A 3 2.55 12.51 0.32
N GLU A 4 1.53 12.00 -0.36
CA GLU A 4 0.99 12.63 -1.56
C GLU A 4 -0.39 13.18 -1.26
N PHE A 5 -0.65 14.36 -1.84
CA PHE A 5 -1.94 15.01 -1.76
C PHE A 5 -2.64 14.83 -3.10
N ALA A 6 -3.78 14.13 -3.10
CA ALA A 6 -4.54 13.91 -4.32
C ALA A 6 -5.04 15.24 -4.92
N ARG A 7 -5.38 16.21 -4.05
CA ARG A 7 -5.89 17.54 -4.42
C ARG A 7 -5.36 18.62 -3.49
N TRP A 8 -4.75 19.67 -4.06
CA TRP A 8 -4.08 20.76 -3.32
C TRP A 8 -5.00 21.95 -2.98
N TRP A 9 -6.03 22.20 -3.80
CA TRP A 9 -6.95 23.34 -3.64
C TRP A 9 -7.70 23.42 -2.28
N PRO A 10 -8.03 22.32 -1.58
CA PRO A 10 -8.76 22.41 -0.32
C PRO A 10 -7.93 23.00 0.82
N ILE A 11 -6.60 23.02 0.70
CA ILE A 11 -5.69 23.63 1.68
C ILE A 11 -5.98 25.14 1.82
N LEU A 12 -6.46 25.79 0.75
CA LEU A 12 -6.90 27.19 0.80
C LEU A 12 -8.04 27.40 1.80
N GLY A 13 -8.84 26.37 2.11
CA GLY A 13 -9.87 26.41 3.14
C GLY A 13 -9.32 26.70 4.55
N LEU A 14 -8.03 26.41 4.81
CA LEU A 14 -7.39 26.74 6.09
C LEU A 14 -7.25 28.25 6.31
N VAL A 15 -7.29 29.07 5.24
CA VAL A 15 -7.30 30.54 5.36
C VAL A 15 -8.55 31.03 6.11
N ALA A 16 -9.64 30.24 6.15
CA ALA A 16 -10.83 30.57 6.92
C ALA A 16 -10.59 30.48 8.45
N VAL A 17 -9.60 29.72 8.92
CA VAL A 17 -9.30 29.51 10.35
C VAL A 17 -9.02 30.82 11.10
N PRO A 18 -8.09 31.70 10.67
CA PRO A 18 -7.86 32.98 11.35
C PRO A 18 -9.06 33.92 11.28
N PHE A 19 -9.88 33.85 10.22
CA PHE A 19 -11.11 34.62 10.11
C PHE A 19 -12.19 34.14 11.10
N ILE A 20 -12.38 32.83 11.24
CA ILE A 20 -13.29 32.22 12.22
C ILE A 20 -12.84 32.58 13.64
N TRP A 21 -11.54 32.50 13.91
CA TRP A 21 -10.97 32.92 15.19
C TRP A 21 -11.25 34.40 15.46
N ARG A 22 -10.93 35.30 14.53
CA ARG A 22 -11.17 36.74 14.69
C ARG A 22 -12.65 37.05 14.90
N LEU A 23 -13.54 36.44 14.13
CA LEU A 23 -14.99 36.63 14.26
C LEU A 23 -15.52 36.09 15.61
N SER A 24 -14.95 34.99 16.11
CA SER A 24 -15.31 34.45 17.43
C SER A 24 -14.95 35.37 18.60
N GLN A 25 -13.87 36.16 18.47
CA GLN A 25 -13.45 37.13 19.48
C GLN A 25 -14.34 38.38 19.50
N HIS A 26 -14.87 38.79 18.33
CA HIS A 26 -15.79 39.92 18.20
C HIS A 26 -17.26 39.58 18.49
N SER A 27 -17.58 38.30 18.73
CA SER A 27 -18.96 37.90 19.02
C SER A 27 -19.36 38.28 20.44
N THR A 28 -20.29 39.23 20.57
CA THR A 28 -20.80 39.81 21.83
C THR A 28 -22.00 39.07 22.41
N LEU A 29 -22.31 37.87 21.93
CA LEU A 29 -23.30 37.00 22.56
C LEU A 29 -22.78 36.67 23.97
N GLY A 30 -23.51 37.06 25.03
CA GLY A 30 -23.13 37.16 26.45
C GLY A 30 -22.63 35.89 27.14
N SER A 31 -21.71 35.18 26.49
CA SER A 31 -21.08 33.94 26.87
C SER A 31 -19.73 34.24 27.51
N SER A 32 -19.40 33.48 28.56
CA SER A 32 -18.11 33.55 29.24
C SER A 32 -16.95 33.34 28.25
N PRO A 33 -15.80 34.03 28.42
CA PRO A 33 -14.63 33.91 27.55
C PRO A 33 -14.17 32.46 27.32
N ARG A 34 -14.38 31.57 28.29
CA ARG A 34 -14.06 30.14 28.19
C ARG A 34 -14.95 29.40 27.18
N HIS A 35 -16.25 29.69 27.19
CA HIS A 35 -17.20 29.09 26.23
C HIS A 35 -16.92 29.54 24.81
N ARG A 36 -16.48 30.80 24.62
CA ARG A 36 -16.07 31.32 23.31
C ARG A 36 -14.84 30.61 22.78
N ALA A 37 -13.81 30.43 23.63
CA ALA A 37 -12.60 29.71 23.25
C ALA A 37 -12.89 28.26 22.86
N VAL A 38 -13.69 27.53 23.65
CA VAL A 38 -14.06 26.14 23.35
C VAL A 38 -14.86 26.04 22.04
N SER A 39 -15.83 26.93 21.81
CA SER A 39 -16.61 26.94 20.57
C SER A 39 -15.76 27.28 19.35
N ALA A 40 -14.84 28.24 19.47
CA ALA A 40 -13.90 28.59 18.41
C ALA A 40 -12.98 27.42 18.07
N THR A 41 -12.40 26.76 19.07
CA THR A 41 -11.56 25.58 18.88
C THR A 41 -12.33 24.46 18.17
N LEU A 42 -13.56 24.16 18.60
CA LEU A 42 -14.38 23.14 17.97
C LEU A 42 -14.64 23.46 16.48
N ARG A 43 -15.02 24.70 16.16
CA ARG A 43 -15.27 25.13 14.77
C ARG A 43 -14.01 25.04 13.91
N ILE A 44 -12.86 25.44 14.45
CA ILE A 44 -11.58 25.33 13.77
C ILE A 44 -11.25 23.86 13.51
N SER A 45 -11.40 22.99 14.51
CA SER A 45 -11.18 21.55 14.35
C SER A 45 -12.06 20.94 13.27
N VAL A 46 -13.34 21.32 13.19
CA VAL A 46 -14.24 20.85 12.12
C VAL A 46 -13.73 21.28 10.74
N VAL A 47 -13.34 22.55 10.58
CA VAL A 47 -12.80 23.05 9.30
C VAL A 47 -11.51 22.32 8.93
N VAL A 48 -10.61 22.11 9.88
CA VAL A 48 -9.36 21.36 9.65
C VAL A 48 -9.63 19.92 9.23
N LEU A 49 -10.57 19.23 9.90
CA LEU A 49 -10.95 17.86 9.56
C LEU A 49 -11.61 17.78 8.18
N LEU A 50 -12.45 18.75 7.81
CA LEU A 50 -13.06 18.82 6.48
C LEU A 50 -12.01 19.05 5.39
N VAL A 51 -11.05 19.94 5.62
CA VAL A 51 -9.93 20.14 4.70
C VAL A 51 -9.10 18.87 4.58
N ALA A 52 -8.77 18.23 5.70
CA ALA A 52 -8.02 16.97 5.69
C ALA A 52 -8.77 15.87 4.91
N ALA A 53 -10.08 15.77 5.07
CA ALA A 53 -10.91 14.82 4.32
C ALA A 53 -10.91 15.14 2.81
N LEU A 54 -10.98 16.42 2.42
CA LEU A 54 -10.98 16.84 1.01
C LEU A 54 -9.62 16.69 0.32
N VAL A 55 -8.53 16.87 1.07
CA VAL A 55 -7.16 16.72 0.56
C VAL A 55 -6.85 15.25 0.25
N GLU A 56 -7.58 14.31 0.87
CA GLU A 56 -7.37 12.87 0.76
C GLU A 56 -5.89 12.52 0.95
N PRO A 57 -5.32 12.71 2.15
CA PRO A 57 -3.92 12.42 2.38
C PRO A 57 -3.67 10.92 2.19
N ILE A 58 -2.95 10.57 1.12
CA ILE A 58 -2.61 9.18 0.85
C ILE A 58 -1.30 8.88 1.54
N TRP A 59 -1.38 8.03 2.57
CA TRP A 59 -0.21 7.52 3.25
C TRP A 59 0.37 6.34 2.46
N HIS A 60 1.38 6.61 1.62
CA HIS A 60 2.11 5.54 0.95
C HIS A 60 3.04 4.84 1.95
N ARG A 61 2.56 3.76 2.57
CA ARG A 61 3.43 2.82 3.28
C ARG A 61 4.28 2.10 2.24
N SER A 62 5.58 2.34 2.29
CA SER A 62 6.57 1.56 1.54
C SER A 62 6.63 0.16 2.17
N GLY A 63 5.74 -0.73 1.76
CA GLY A 63 5.80 -2.15 2.08
C GLY A 63 5.86 -2.93 0.78
N LYS A 64 6.67 -4.00 0.75
CA LYS A 64 6.80 -4.86 -0.42
C LYS A 64 5.58 -5.79 -0.52
N TRP A 65 4.36 -5.27 -0.64
CA TRP A 65 3.13 -6.08 -0.71
C TRP A 65 2.93 -6.81 -2.05
N MET A 66 4.02 -7.08 -2.77
CA MET A 66 4.02 -7.84 -4.00
C MET A 66 4.04 -9.33 -3.62
N SER A 67 3.00 -10.06 -4.03
CA SER A 67 2.96 -11.52 -3.95
C SER A 67 3.19 -12.09 -5.35
N VAL A 68 4.16 -12.98 -5.49
CA VAL A 68 4.53 -13.57 -6.78
C VAL A 68 4.28 -15.07 -6.74
N VAL A 69 3.65 -15.60 -7.79
CA VAL A 69 3.46 -17.04 -7.99
C VAL A 69 4.21 -17.45 -9.24
N TYR A 70 5.19 -18.33 -9.10
CA TYR A 70 5.94 -18.91 -10.21
C TYR A 70 5.36 -20.28 -10.55
N ALA A 71 4.84 -20.44 -11.75
CA ALA A 71 4.36 -21.72 -12.27
C ALA A 71 5.32 -22.21 -13.37
N LEU A 72 5.96 -23.37 -13.14
CA LEU A 72 6.92 -23.97 -14.05
C LEU A 72 6.35 -25.24 -14.69
N ASP A 73 6.43 -25.31 -16.02
CA ASP A 73 6.12 -26.50 -16.79
C ASP A 73 7.30 -27.49 -16.75
N VAL A 74 7.05 -28.69 -16.25
CA VAL A 74 7.96 -29.81 -16.10
C VAL A 74 7.41 -31.05 -16.82
N SER A 75 6.62 -30.84 -17.88
CA SER A 75 6.16 -31.93 -18.76
C SER A 75 7.31 -32.56 -19.55
N SER A 76 7.13 -33.82 -19.96
CA SER A 76 8.13 -34.60 -20.73
C SER A 76 8.42 -34.03 -22.13
N SER A 77 7.60 -33.09 -22.62
CA SER A 77 7.83 -32.36 -23.86
C SER A 77 8.81 -31.18 -23.74
N ILE A 78 9.19 -30.81 -22.51
CA ILE A 78 10.17 -29.75 -22.25
C ILE A 78 11.56 -30.35 -22.04
N ASP A 79 12.56 -29.72 -22.65
CA ASP A 79 13.97 -30.09 -22.46
C ASP A 79 14.37 -29.95 -20.97
N PRO A 80 14.88 -31.02 -20.32
CA PRO A 80 15.33 -30.96 -18.92
C PRO A 80 16.38 -29.87 -18.64
N ALA A 81 17.22 -29.52 -19.63
CA ALA A 81 18.20 -28.44 -19.50
C ALA A 81 17.52 -27.05 -19.39
N PHE A 82 16.39 -26.88 -20.08
CA PHE A 82 15.58 -25.66 -20.01
C PHE A 82 14.88 -25.53 -18.66
N VAL A 83 14.38 -26.63 -18.09
CA VAL A 83 13.81 -26.66 -16.73
C VAL A 83 14.81 -26.17 -15.70
N GLY A 84 16.06 -26.68 -15.75
CA GLY A 84 17.12 -26.23 -14.85
C GLY A 84 17.42 -24.73 -14.97
N THR A 85 17.51 -24.24 -16.20
CA THR A 85 17.75 -22.81 -16.48
C THR A 85 16.60 -21.93 -15.95
N ALA A 86 15.36 -22.37 -16.09
CA ALA A 86 14.19 -21.66 -15.60
C ALA A 86 14.15 -21.59 -14.06
N ILE A 87 14.55 -22.67 -13.37
CA ILE A 87 14.66 -22.69 -11.90
C ILE A 87 15.69 -21.66 -11.41
N ASP A 88 16.87 -21.59 -12.07
CA ASP A 88 17.92 -20.64 -11.72
C ASP A 88 17.48 -19.18 -11.98
N TRP A 89 16.73 -18.96 -13.05
CA TRP A 89 16.12 -17.67 -13.35
C TRP A 89 15.08 -17.26 -12.31
N ILE A 90 14.22 -18.19 -11.85
CA ILE A 90 13.25 -17.93 -10.78
C ILE A 90 13.97 -17.60 -9.46
N ALA A 91 15.04 -18.32 -9.12
CA ALA A 91 15.82 -18.08 -7.90
C ALA A 91 16.43 -16.67 -7.89
N SER A 92 17.10 -16.29 -8.98
CA SER A 92 17.74 -14.98 -9.11
C SER A 92 16.72 -13.83 -9.11
N THR A 93 15.65 -13.96 -9.88
CA THR A 93 14.59 -12.94 -9.97
C THR A 93 13.86 -12.77 -8.64
N ASN A 94 13.57 -13.86 -7.93
CA ASN A 94 12.92 -13.79 -6.62
C ASN A 94 13.82 -13.17 -5.55
N ALA A 95 15.12 -13.46 -5.59
CA ALA A 95 16.09 -12.86 -4.67
C ALA A 95 16.29 -11.35 -4.93
N GLU A 96 16.31 -10.94 -6.20
CA GLU A 96 16.45 -9.52 -6.58
C GLU A 96 15.17 -8.72 -6.28
N GLY A 97 14.00 -9.29 -6.58
CA GLY A 97 12.71 -8.65 -6.35
C GLY A 97 12.31 -8.58 -4.87
N ASP A 98 12.75 -9.56 -4.06
CA ASP A 98 12.43 -9.72 -2.63
C ASP A 98 10.95 -9.45 -2.33
N PRO A 99 10.02 -10.22 -2.95
CA PRO A 99 8.58 -10.05 -2.74
C PRO A 99 8.19 -10.44 -1.30
N ALA A 100 7.12 -9.86 -0.75
CA ALA A 100 6.66 -10.26 0.60
C ALA A 100 6.24 -11.73 0.67
N HIS A 101 5.70 -12.27 -0.42
CA HIS A 101 5.34 -13.68 -0.51
C HIS A 101 5.70 -14.23 -1.89
N ALA A 102 6.30 -15.41 -1.90
CA ALA A 102 6.58 -16.18 -3.10
C ALA A 102 5.96 -17.57 -2.96
N ALA A 103 5.26 -18.02 -3.99
CA ALA A 103 4.78 -19.39 -4.11
C ALA A 103 5.30 -20.02 -5.40
N PHE A 104 5.61 -21.31 -5.35
CA PHE A 104 6.22 -22.03 -6.45
C PHE A 104 5.34 -23.23 -6.80
N ILE A 105 5.03 -23.41 -8.07
CA ILE A 105 4.16 -24.47 -8.57
C ILE A 105 4.86 -25.15 -9.74
N ALA A 106 5.04 -26.47 -9.67
CA ALA A 106 5.48 -27.28 -10.80
C ALA A 106 4.26 -28.01 -11.39
N PHE A 107 4.12 -28.03 -12.72
CA PHE A 107 3.03 -28.73 -13.43
C PHE A 107 3.56 -29.43 -14.68
N GLY A 108 2.91 -30.52 -15.14
CA GLY A 108 3.40 -31.31 -16.28
C GLY A 108 2.69 -32.67 -16.43
N GLY A 109 2.05 -33.11 -15.34
CA GLY A 109 1.05 -34.19 -15.32
C GLY A 109 0.09 -34.02 -14.14
N SER A 110 0.64 -33.67 -12.96
CA SER A 110 -0.11 -33.16 -11.81
C SER A 110 0.54 -31.88 -11.27
N ALA A 111 -0.26 -30.93 -10.78
CA ALA A 111 0.26 -29.70 -10.20
C ALA A 111 0.69 -29.93 -8.74
N ARG A 112 1.92 -29.52 -8.39
CA ARG A 112 2.42 -29.56 -7.02
C ARG A 112 2.92 -28.19 -6.60
N ALA A 113 2.35 -27.67 -5.51
CA ALA A 113 2.88 -26.51 -4.82
C ALA A 113 4.10 -26.91 -3.99
N VAL A 114 5.18 -26.16 -4.09
CA VAL A 114 6.40 -26.37 -3.32
C VAL A 114 6.75 -25.11 -2.54
N SER A 115 7.31 -25.32 -1.34
CA SER A 115 7.62 -24.24 -0.39
C SER A 115 8.90 -23.48 -0.72
N SER A 116 9.69 -23.94 -1.69
CA SER A 116 10.94 -23.30 -2.11
C SER A 116 11.24 -23.57 -3.59
N VAL A 117 12.05 -22.70 -4.19
CA VAL A 117 12.57 -22.87 -5.57
C VAL A 117 13.29 -24.21 -5.71
N GLU A 118 14.08 -24.60 -4.70
CA GLU A 118 14.81 -25.87 -4.70
C GLU A 118 13.88 -27.08 -4.60
N GLY A 119 12.70 -26.91 -3.98
CA GLY A 119 11.65 -27.93 -3.96
C GLY A 119 11.15 -28.29 -5.36
N ILE A 120 11.24 -27.38 -6.34
CA ILE A 120 10.87 -27.65 -7.74
C ILE A 120 11.77 -28.76 -8.32
N ARG A 121 13.07 -28.77 -7.99
CA ARG A 121 14.02 -29.80 -8.48
C ARG A 121 13.70 -31.21 -7.99
N THR A 122 13.00 -31.31 -6.87
CA THR A 122 12.59 -32.60 -6.27
C THR A 122 11.30 -33.17 -6.85
N VAL A 123 10.59 -32.39 -7.68
CA VAL A 123 9.39 -32.85 -8.37
C VAL A 123 9.83 -33.66 -9.58
N GLU A 124 9.70 -34.98 -9.51
CA GLU A 124 9.93 -35.86 -10.66
C GLU A 124 9.04 -35.44 -11.84
N VAL A 125 9.68 -35.28 -13.00
CA VAL A 125 9.02 -35.06 -14.30
C VAL A 125 8.02 -36.20 -14.49
N SER A 126 6.74 -35.84 -14.63
CA SER A 126 5.70 -36.83 -14.90
C SER A 126 5.91 -37.37 -16.32
N ASN A 127 6.16 -38.68 -16.44
CA ASN A 127 6.16 -39.40 -17.72
C ASN A 127 4.73 -39.53 -18.27
#